data_AF-A0A0C5G395-F1
#
_entry.id   AF-A0A0C5G395-F1
#
_cell.length_a   1.000
_cell.length_b   1.000
_cell.length_c   1.000
_cell.angle_alpha   90.00
_cell.angle_beta   90.00
_cell.angle_gamma   90.00
#
_symmetry.space_group_name_H-M   'P 1'
#
loop_
_entity.id
_entity.type
_entity.pdbx_description
1 polymer ?
#
loop_
_entity_poly.entity_id
_entity_poly.type
_entity_poly.pdbx_seq_one_letter_code
_entity_poly.pdbx_strand_id
1 'polypeptide(L)'
;MLADRILDREGTPGWIWEAVDGFWDMTKEPQATLTDEASPAALGQWIEEMLSRCGFHDEAFIFTHLSTRPWIACKIAQPGWFTRVRTVIDDAWVFATGDLSVVAAVAEQEYRYEFFCATSKSGQSRARAIAPDLLS
;
A
#
# COMPACT_ATOMS: atom_id res chain seq x y z
N MET A 1 -11.31 -9.06 8.40
CA MET A 1 -11.59 -10.51 8.27
C MET A 1 -10.99 -10.91 6.93
N LEU A 2 -10.09 -11.89 6.92
CA LEU A 2 -9.35 -12.30 5.72
C LEU A 2 -10.35 -12.70 4.63
N ALA A 3 -10.14 -12.21 3.40
CA ALA A 3 -10.91 -12.62 2.25
C ALA A 3 -10.25 -13.84 1.61
N ASP A 4 -11.03 -14.72 0.97
CA ASP A 4 -10.55 -15.97 0.34
C ASP A 4 -9.65 -15.75 -0.90
N ARG A 5 -9.16 -14.52 -1.12
CA ARG A 5 -8.28 -14.15 -2.23
C ARG A 5 -6.84 -14.08 -1.75
N ILE A 6 -5.99 -14.84 -2.41
CA ILE A 6 -4.55 -14.83 -2.22
C ILE A 6 -3.94 -14.53 -3.58
N LEU A 7 -2.98 -13.60 -3.64
CA LEU A 7 -2.17 -13.41 -4.84
C LEU A 7 -0.84 -14.14 -4.67
N ASP A 8 -0.52 -14.95 -5.67
CA ASP A 8 0.81 -15.48 -5.85
C ASP A 8 1.73 -14.44 -6.53
N ARG A 9 2.99 -14.82 -6.72
CA ARG A 9 3.99 -13.94 -7.34
C ARG A 9 3.66 -13.62 -8.81
N GLU A 10 3.10 -14.57 -9.55
CA GLU A 10 2.75 -14.41 -10.97
C GLU A 10 1.54 -13.50 -11.17
N GLY A 11 0.59 -13.52 -10.23
CA GLY A 11 -0.58 -12.65 -10.18
C GLY A 11 -0.28 -11.24 -9.66
N THR A 12 0.94 -10.96 -9.20
CA THR A 12 1.34 -9.63 -8.73
C THR A 12 1.97 -8.82 -9.88
N PRO A 13 1.40 -7.66 -10.26
CA PRO A 13 1.98 -6.80 -11.29
C PRO A 13 3.43 -6.42 -11.00
N GLY A 14 4.30 -6.47 -12.02
CA GLY A 14 5.73 -6.17 -11.89
C GLY A 14 6.03 -4.81 -11.25
N TRP A 15 5.23 -3.79 -11.56
CA TRP A 15 5.40 -2.44 -11.02
C TRP A 15 5.26 -2.37 -9.50
N ILE A 16 4.49 -3.28 -8.88
CA ILE A 16 4.34 -3.34 -7.42
C ILE A 16 5.67 -3.75 -6.80
N TRP A 17 6.34 -4.75 -7.37
CA TRP A 17 7.66 -5.18 -6.90
C TRP A 17 8.70 -4.07 -7.07
N GLU A 18 8.72 -3.41 -8.24
CA GLU A 18 9.59 -2.25 -8.48
C GLU A 18 9.35 -1.13 -7.46
N ALA A 19 8.09 -0.86 -7.12
CA ALA A 19 7.74 0.16 -6.14
C ALA A 19 8.14 -0.22 -4.72
N VAL A 20 7.93 -1.49 -4.32
CA VAL A 20 8.34 -2.02 -3.02
C VAL A 20 9.85 -1.94 -2.86
N ASP A 21 10.61 -2.41 -3.84
CA ASP A 21 12.07 -2.31 -3.84
C ASP A 21 12.52 -0.84 -3.72
N GLY A 22 11.83 0.05 -4.43
CA GLY A 22 12.10 1.48 -4.37
C GLY A 22 11.70 2.17 -3.06
N PHE A 23 10.87 1.58 -2.20
CA PHE A 23 10.55 2.17 -0.88
C PHE A 23 11.71 2.02 0.11
N TRP A 24 12.57 1.03 -0.10
CA TRP A 24 13.73 0.76 0.77
C TRP A 24 14.99 1.48 0.31
N ASP A 25 14.90 2.27 -0.76
CA ASP A 25 15.97 3.18 -1.17
C ASP A 25 16.06 4.35 -0.18
N MET A 26 17.20 4.47 0.50
CA MET A 26 17.47 5.51 1.50
C MET A 26 17.35 6.94 0.96
N THR A 27 17.37 7.12 -0.37
CA THR A 27 17.23 8.44 -1.00
C THR A 27 15.78 8.88 -1.17
N LYS A 28 14.82 7.98 -0.92
CA LYS A 28 13.40 8.27 -1.10
C LYS A 28 12.84 9.01 0.10
N GLU A 29 12.24 10.16 -0.16
CA GLU A 29 11.56 10.92 0.88
C GLU A 29 10.20 10.27 1.23
N PRO A 30 9.90 10.07 2.53
CA PRO A 30 8.60 9.58 2.96
C PRO A 30 7.51 10.63 2.78
N GLN A 31 6.30 10.19 2.50
CA GLN A 31 5.12 11.07 2.37
C GLN A 31 4.58 11.52 3.73
N ALA A 32 4.81 10.73 4.78
CA ALA A 32 4.47 11.08 6.14
C ALA A 32 5.39 10.35 7.12
N THR A 33 5.53 10.91 8.32
CA THR A 33 6.31 10.31 9.40
C THR A 33 5.52 10.32 10.70
N LEU A 34 5.82 9.36 11.58
CA LEU A 34 5.32 9.31 12.96
C LEU A 34 6.50 9.00 13.89
N THR A 35 6.52 9.59 15.08
CA THR A 35 7.55 9.27 16.09
C THR A 35 7.40 7.82 16.59
N ASP A 36 8.50 7.17 16.95
CA ASP A 36 8.51 5.82 17.55
C ASP A 36 7.94 5.80 18.99
N GLU A 37 7.87 6.95 19.65
CA GLU A 37 7.21 7.13 20.95
C GLU A 37 5.68 6.97 20.88
N ALA A 38 5.10 6.85 19.67
CA ALA A 38 3.68 6.68 19.49
C ALA A 38 3.19 5.35 20.08
N SER A 39 2.10 5.40 20.85
CA SER A 39 1.45 4.17 21.33
C SER A 39 1.04 3.25 20.16
N PRO A 40 0.97 1.92 20.35
CA PRO A 40 0.52 1.00 19.30
C PRO A 40 -0.84 1.36 18.68
N ALA A 41 -1.75 1.91 19.49
CA ALA A 41 -3.06 2.38 19.01
C ALA A 41 -2.93 3.63 18.10
N ALA A 42 -2.07 4.58 18.48
CA ALA A 42 -1.79 5.76 17.67
C ALA A 42 -1.09 5.40 16.34
N LEU A 43 -0.13 4.48 16.38
CA LEU A 43 0.50 3.94 15.17
C LEU A 43 -0.54 3.29 14.24
N GLY A 44 -1.43 2.46 14.79
CA GLY A 44 -2.47 1.82 13.99
C GLY A 44 -3.44 2.82 13.37
N GLN A 45 -3.90 3.81 14.13
CA GLN A 45 -4.75 4.88 13.60
C GLN A 45 -4.05 5.68 12.51
N TRP A 46 -2.77 6.03 12.69
CA TRP A 46 -1.99 6.76 11.71
C TRP A 46 -1.83 5.97 10.40
N ILE A 47 -1.55 4.66 10.47
CA ILE A 47 -1.46 3.80 9.29
C ILE A 47 -2.80 3.71 8.56
N GLU A 48 -3.90 3.49 9.29
CA GLU A 48 -5.25 3.44 8.69
C GLU A 48 -5.60 4.77 7.99
N GLU A 49 -5.23 5.91 8.58
CA GLU A 49 -5.42 7.23 7.99
C GLU A 49 -4.58 7.43 6.72
N MET A 50 -3.29 7.07 6.75
CA MET A 50 -2.40 7.23 5.60
C MET A 50 -2.83 6.33 4.43
N LEU A 51 -3.23 5.10 4.72
CA LEU A 51 -3.79 4.19 3.72
C LEU A 51 -5.09 4.76 3.14
N SER A 52 -5.99 5.28 3.97
CA SER A 52 -7.23 5.91 3.49
C SER A 52 -6.96 7.08 2.54
N ARG A 53 -5.96 7.92 2.85
CA ARG A 53 -5.53 9.04 1.97
C ARG A 53 -4.94 8.56 0.64
N CYS A 54 -4.41 7.34 0.59
CA CYS A 54 -3.90 6.69 -0.62
C CYS A 54 -4.97 5.88 -1.40
N GLY A 55 -6.25 5.95 -1.02
CA GLY A 55 -7.34 5.29 -1.74
C GLY A 55 -7.67 3.87 -1.25
N PHE A 56 -7.18 3.46 -0.08
CA PHE A 56 -7.54 2.19 0.53
C PHE A 56 -8.86 2.34 1.30
N HIS A 57 -9.93 1.67 0.85
CA HIS A 57 -11.27 1.81 1.44
C HIS A 57 -11.93 0.49 1.83
N ASP A 58 -12.01 -0.47 0.91
CA ASP A 58 -12.80 -1.70 1.12
C ASP A 58 -11.94 -2.93 1.39
N GLU A 59 -10.95 -3.14 0.52
CA GLU A 59 -10.07 -4.31 0.52
C GLU A 59 -8.63 -3.88 0.28
N ALA A 60 -7.72 -4.49 1.04
CA ALA A 60 -6.28 -4.40 0.83
C ALA A 60 -5.68 -5.80 0.74
N PHE A 61 -4.73 -5.96 -0.17
CA PHE A 61 -3.77 -7.05 -0.13
C PHE A 61 -2.65 -6.69 0.85
N ILE A 62 -2.35 -7.59 1.76
CA ILE A 62 -1.33 -7.40 2.80
C ILE A 62 -0.19 -8.36 2.52
N PHE A 63 1.02 -7.82 2.48
CA PHE A 63 2.23 -8.61 2.23
C PHE A 63 2.55 -9.49 3.44
N THR A 64 2.84 -10.76 3.20
CA THR A 64 3.03 -11.79 4.23
C THR A 64 4.46 -12.31 4.34
N HIS A 65 5.36 -11.84 3.48
CA HIS A 65 6.73 -12.37 3.31
C HIS A 65 6.81 -13.85 2.88
N LEU A 66 5.67 -14.50 2.59
CA LEU A 66 5.66 -15.86 2.08
C LEU A 66 6.03 -15.89 0.59
N SER A 67 6.95 -16.76 0.20
CA SER A 67 7.47 -16.82 -1.17
C SER A 67 6.45 -17.25 -2.22
N THR A 68 5.51 -18.13 -1.87
CA THR A 68 4.52 -18.71 -2.81
C THR A 68 3.20 -17.95 -2.84
N ARG A 69 2.86 -17.27 -1.74
CA ARG A 69 1.59 -16.57 -1.52
C ARG A 69 1.83 -15.25 -0.79
N PRO A 70 2.55 -14.32 -1.44
CA PRO A 70 3.03 -13.10 -0.80
C PRO A 70 1.90 -12.19 -0.32
N TRP A 71 0.69 -12.29 -0.88
CA TRP A 71 -0.39 -11.38 -0.53
C TRP A 71 -1.63 -12.09 -0.06
N ILE A 72 -2.21 -11.63 1.04
CA ILE A 72 -3.52 -12.06 1.50
C ILE A 72 -4.47 -10.87 1.47
N ALA A 73 -5.64 -11.05 0.87
CA ALA A 73 -6.68 -10.03 0.88
C ALA A 73 -7.31 -9.91 2.27
N CYS A 74 -7.53 -8.67 2.70
CA CYS A 74 -8.18 -8.33 3.95
C CYS A 74 -9.22 -7.25 3.73
N LYS A 75 -10.41 -7.43 4.31
CA LYS A 75 -11.41 -6.36 4.40
C LYS A 75 -10.98 -5.32 5.42
N ILE A 76 -10.87 -4.07 4.99
CA ILE A 76 -10.34 -2.94 5.77
C ILE A 76 -11.38 -1.86 6.08
N ALA A 77 -12.62 -2.02 5.64
CA ALA A 77 -13.70 -1.03 5.85
C ALA A 77 -14.08 -0.78 7.32
N GLN A 78 -13.58 -1.57 8.27
CA GLN A 78 -13.91 -1.44 9.70
C GLN A 78 -12.75 -0.83 10.47
N PRO A 79 -12.98 0.17 11.34
CA PRO A 79 -11.95 0.74 12.20
C PRO A 79 -11.17 -0.31 13.01
N GLY A 80 -9.89 -0.03 13.26
CA GLY A 80 -9.01 -0.90 14.04
C GLY A 80 -8.74 -2.24 13.35
N TRP A 81 -8.92 -2.32 12.02
CA TRP A 81 -8.58 -3.52 11.25
C TRP A 81 -7.08 -3.78 11.30
N PHE A 82 -6.27 -2.73 11.33
CA PHE A 82 -4.83 -2.87 11.29
C PHE A 82 -4.32 -3.54 12.58
N THR A 83 -4.85 -3.17 13.74
CA THR A 83 -4.56 -3.85 15.01
C THR A 83 -4.85 -5.34 14.93
N ARG A 84 -5.95 -5.75 14.30
CA ARG A 84 -6.29 -7.18 14.11
C ARG A 84 -5.33 -7.88 13.15
N VAL A 85 -4.89 -7.18 12.09
CA VAL A 85 -3.89 -7.73 11.17
C VAL A 85 -2.57 -7.96 11.88
N ARG A 86 -2.10 -7.00 12.68
CA ARG A 86 -0.84 -7.11 13.43
C ARG A 86 -0.80 -8.30 14.40
N THR A 87 -1.95 -8.70 14.95
CA THR A 87 -1.99 -9.92 15.79
C THR A 87 -1.73 -11.22 15.03
N VAL A 88 -1.78 -11.19 13.69
CA VAL A 88 -1.62 -12.37 12.82
C VAL A 88 -0.36 -12.27 11.98
N ILE A 89 0.00 -11.06 11.53
CA ILE A 89 1.14 -10.77 10.67
C ILE A 89 1.95 -9.68 11.36
N ASP A 90 3.02 -10.09 12.05
CA ASP A 90 3.84 -9.20 12.87
C ASP A 90 4.54 -8.12 12.00
N ASP A 91 4.95 -8.52 10.79
CA ASP A 91 5.71 -7.69 9.85
C ASP A 91 4.90 -7.24 8.62
N ALA A 92 3.59 -7.01 8.78
CA ALA A 92 2.74 -6.47 7.72
C ALA A 92 2.98 -4.96 7.54
N TRP A 93 4.03 -4.64 6.79
CA TRP A 93 4.44 -3.26 6.52
C TRP A 93 4.20 -2.84 5.07
N VAL A 94 3.63 -3.71 4.23
CA VAL A 94 3.37 -3.43 2.82
C VAL A 94 1.94 -3.82 2.45
N PHE A 95 1.25 -2.93 1.73
CA PHE A 95 -0.16 -3.03 1.37
C PHE A 95 -0.34 -2.70 -0.11
N ALA A 96 -1.30 -3.36 -0.77
CA ALA A 96 -1.76 -2.98 -2.10
C ALA A 96 -3.29 -2.89 -2.13
N THR A 97 -3.86 -2.02 -2.95
CA THR A 97 -5.33 -1.92 -3.09
C THR A 97 -5.90 -3.19 -3.75
N GLY A 98 -7.18 -3.48 -3.53
CA GLY A 98 -7.84 -4.66 -4.11
C GLY A 98 -7.84 -4.73 -5.65
N ASP A 99 -7.68 -3.57 -6.32
CA ASP A 99 -7.53 -3.42 -7.77
C ASP A 99 -6.06 -3.32 -8.23
N LEU A 100 -5.11 -3.40 -7.30
CA LEU A 100 -3.67 -3.34 -7.56
C LEU A 100 -3.25 -2.07 -8.32
N SER A 101 -3.92 -0.94 -8.03
CA SER A 101 -3.59 0.38 -8.59
C SER A 101 -2.64 1.19 -7.70
N VAL A 102 -2.62 0.90 -6.39
CA VAL A 102 -1.77 1.57 -5.40
C VAL A 102 -1.06 0.52 -4.54
N VAL A 103 0.19 0.79 -4.19
CA VAL A 103 0.96 0.07 -3.17
C VAL A 103 1.51 1.07 -2.17
N ALA A 104 1.47 0.71 -0.89
CA ALA A 104 1.98 1.51 0.20
C ALA A 104 2.87 0.66 1.11
N ALA A 105 3.84 1.30 1.74
CA ALA A 105 4.70 0.67 2.73
C ALA A 105 4.87 1.58 3.95
N VAL A 106 5.15 0.97 5.09
CA VAL A 106 5.56 1.66 6.29
C VAL A 106 6.95 1.14 6.67
N ALA A 107 7.96 1.99 6.79
CA ALA A 107 9.27 1.59 7.31
C ALA A 107 9.35 1.92 8.79
N GLU A 108 9.91 1.03 9.59
CA GLU A 108 10.37 1.35 10.94
C GLU A 108 11.86 1.71 10.87
N GLN A 109 12.18 2.95 11.25
CA GLN A 109 13.53 3.46 11.41
C GLN A 109 13.83 3.63 12.90
N GLU A 110 15.10 3.83 13.26
CA GLU A 110 15.60 3.84 14.64
C GLU A 110 14.78 4.72 15.62
N TYR A 111 14.13 5.79 15.15
CA TYR A 111 13.31 6.69 15.98
C TYR A 111 12.00 7.16 15.33
N ARG A 112 11.60 6.54 14.21
CA ARG A 112 10.39 6.98 13.50
C ARG A 112 9.82 5.90 12.59
N TYR A 113 8.53 6.02 12.34
CA TYR A 113 7.87 5.36 11.25
C TYR A 113 7.81 6.27 10.03
N GLU A 114 7.98 5.70 8.85
CA GLU A 114 7.96 6.39 7.57
C GLU A 114 6.91 5.75 6.66
N PHE A 115 6.03 6.56 6.08
CA PHE A 115 5.00 6.07 5.15
C PHE A 115 5.38 6.40 3.70
N PHE A 116 5.28 5.38 2.85
CA PHE A 116 5.50 5.48 1.41
C PHE A 116 4.28 4.94 0.67
N CYS A 117 4.00 5.49 -0.50
CA CYS A 117 2.86 5.14 -1.32
C CYS A 117 3.14 5.50 -2.78
N ALA A 118 2.90 4.55 -3.67
CA ALA A 118 3.12 4.65 -5.10
C ALA A 118 1.88 4.16 -5.85
N THR A 119 1.55 4.86 -6.92
CA THR A 119 0.45 4.51 -7.82
C THR A 119 1.00 3.97 -9.13
N SER A 120 0.30 3.02 -9.75
CA SER A 120 0.63 2.55 -11.09
C SER A 120 0.73 3.73 -12.06
N LYS A 121 1.82 3.80 -12.86
CA LYS A 121 2.03 4.87 -13.87
C LYS A 121 0.98 4.86 -15.00
N SER A 122 0.03 3.93 -14.99
CA SER A 122 -1.06 3.78 -15.95
C SER A 122 -1.99 5.00 -16.09
N GLY A 123 -1.83 6.04 -15.26
CA GLY A 123 -2.58 7.30 -15.31
C GLY A 123 -1.97 8.44 -16.16
N GLN A 124 -0.72 8.35 -16.62
CA GLN A 124 -0.13 9.44 -17.44
C GLN A 124 -0.44 9.37 -18.95
N SER A 125 -1.09 8.30 -19.44
CA SER A 125 -1.42 8.12 -20.87
C SER A 125 -2.92 8.21 -21.19
N ARG A 126 -3.63 9.16 -20.55
CA ARG A 126 -4.99 9.58 -20.97
C ARG A 126 -5.21 11.10 -20.94
N ALA A 127 -4.14 11.89 -21.07
CA ALA A 127 -4.27 13.28 -21.48
C ALA A 127 -4.53 13.35 -22.99
N ARG A 128 -5.82 13.23 -23.35
CA ARG A 128 -6.50 13.88 -24.49
C ARG A 128 -5.56 14.39 -25.61
N ALA A 129 -5.32 13.57 -26.63
CA ALA A 129 -5.24 14.10 -27.98
C ALA A 129 -6.65 14.55 -28.38
N ILE A 130 -7.00 15.80 -28.07
CA ILE A 130 -8.08 16.47 -28.79
C ILE A 130 -7.49 16.71 -30.19
N ALA A 131 -8.00 15.97 -31.17
CA ALA A 131 -7.73 16.23 -32.57
C ALA A 131 -8.08 17.70 -32.86
N PRO A 132 -7.18 18.51 -33.44
CA PRO A 132 -7.57 19.78 -34.03
C PRO A 132 -8.43 19.49 -35.27
N ASP A 133 -9.52 20.23 -35.37
CA ASP A 133 -10.55 20.18 -36.40
C ASP A 133 -10.03 19.86 -37.81
N LEU A 134 -10.59 18.81 -38.39
CA LEU A 134 -10.63 18.65 -39.84
C LEU A 134 -11.95 19.22 -40.35
N LEU A 135 -11.82 20.39 -40.99
CA LEU A 135 -12.50 20.79 -42.23
C LEU A 135 -14.04 20.85 -42.22
N SER A 136 -14.56 22.07 -42.19
CA SER A 136 -15.63 22.54 -43.09
C SER A 136 -15.41 24.01 -43.40
#